data_AF-A0ABD5DA92-F1
#
_entry.id   AF-A0ABD5DA92-F1
#
_cell.length_a   1.000
_cell.length_b   1.000
_cell.length_c   1.000
_cell.angle_alpha   90.00
_cell.angle_beta   90.00
_cell.angle_gamma   90.00
#
_symmetry.space_group_name_H-M   'P 1'
#
loop_
_entity.id
_entity.type
_entity.pdbx_description
1 polymer ?
#
loop_
_entity_poly.entity_id
_entity_poly.type
_entity_poly.pdbx_seq_one_letter_code
_entity_poly.pdbx_strand_id
1 'polypeptide(L)'
;MTGVSIKPVTMDEPLNIEELTQSLVDGTGVLDVLLKTMRTHLDLEFKAGRLRGADYAAAYVGAYTATMQTAVQYALQKTRLGHELELLQAQTSQTDAQKQLTLSQAAAVDYETQHKAPAEVDNLVKQGKLIDAQVKKAEDELLKSPIELEILQKQSKTLDAQHAHTLKETEMLTAQIGRVPEEIALLQKQGIQATAQTDQINAQTETIRSNAKKIPLELELLEKQKLAADQQLLVAKAQEAHVNAQTGQVKAATDNVVKQGLQVDAQTEQVKTQTKLVEANISKAPTEIAHLEAQTMLVNKQAQKLDKDVLLQSAQIELSYAQLELSKAELETKIKQLDLIKAQIAGQQAQSALYAQKVITERAQTDSSVIGAGSVLSVQNQMIKAQTEGFRRDAEQKAAKIFVDTWSVRRNTDNATSGNADNLLNDANIGAVLTALLNGIGVAPKV
;
A
#
# COMPACT_ATOMS: atom_id res chain seq x y z
N MET A 1 1.87 30.29 17.24
CA MET A 1 2.86 30.77 18.23
C MET A 1 2.33 32.06 18.85
N THR A 2 1.65 31.96 19.98
CA THR A 2 1.35 33.09 20.87
C THR A 2 1.90 32.67 22.22
N GLY A 3 3.14 33.10 22.50
CA GLY A 3 3.82 32.79 23.76
C GLY A 3 3.03 33.37 24.92
N VAL A 4 2.47 32.50 25.75
CA VAL A 4 1.96 32.90 27.06
C VAL A 4 3.19 33.23 27.89
N SER A 5 3.54 34.51 27.94
CA SER A 5 4.53 35.03 28.87
C SER A 5 3.90 35.02 30.25
N ILE A 6 4.09 33.92 30.97
CA ILE A 6 3.82 33.85 32.41
C ILE A 6 5.02 34.52 33.04
N LYS A 7 4.83 35.74 33.57
CA LYS A 7 5.86 36.35 34.42
C LYS A 7 6.11 35.39 35.59
N PRO A 8 7.32 34.82 35.73
CA PRO A 8 7.67 34.12 36.95
C PRO A 8 7.51 35.10 38.11
N VAL A 9 6.92 34.64 39.22
CA VAL A 9 7.12 35.32 40.50
C VAL A 9 8.57 35.00 40.87
N THR A 10 9.50 35.75 40.29
CA THR A 10 10.90 35.73 40.71
C THR A 10 10.94 36.34 42.10
N MET A 11 11.23 35.52 43.11
CA MET A 11 11.81 36.07 44.33
C MET A 11 13.25 36.44 43.98
N ASP A 12 13.41 37.58 43.32
CA ASP A 12 14.68 38.13 42.83
C ASP A 12 15.53 38.72 43.97
N GLU A 13 15.08 38.62 45.22
CA GLU A 13 15.84 39.13 46.35
C GLU A 13 16.75 38.05 46.95
N PRO A 14 18.09 38.16 46.80
CA PRO A 14 19.01 37.39 47.62
C PRO A 14 18.69 37.61 49.09
N LEU A 15 18.93 36.58 49.93
CA LEU A 15 18.60 36.52 51.36
C LEU A 15 18.55 37.93 52.01
N ASN A 16 17.35 38.50 52.08
CA ASN A 16 17.20 39.88 52.50
C ASN A 16 17.32 39.92 54.02
N ILE A 17 18.40 40.53 54.52
CA ILE A 17 18.68 40.63 55.95
C ILE A 17 17.51 41.32 56.68
N GLU A 18 16.78 42.22 56.01
CA GLU A 18 15.62 42.92 56.57
C GLU A 18 14.44 41.98 56.86
N GLU A 19 14.35 40.84 56.17
CA GLU A 19 13.37 39.80 56.50
C GLU A 19 13.74 39.08 57.81
N LEU A 20 15.04 38.90 58.05
CA LEU A 20 15.53 38.32 59.30
C LEU A 20 15.41 39.33 60.44
N THR A 21 15.92 40.55 60.28
CA THR A 21 15.90 41.62 61.27
C THR A 21 16.13 42.99 60.64
N GLN A 22 15.43 44.01 61.14
CA GLN A 22 15.64 45.41 60.80
C GLN A 22 16.56 46.12 61.80
N SER A 23 17.17 45.38 62.74
CA SER A 23 17.94 45.94 63.85
C SER A 23 17.14 46.93 64.73
N LEU A 24 15.81 46.80 64.72
CA LEU A 24 14.87 47.64 65.45
C LEU A 24 14.19 46.82 66.55
N VAL A 25 13.98 47.43 67.71
CA VAL A 25 13.27 46.79 68.84
C VAL A 25 11.80 46.48 68.50
N ASP A 26 11.21 47.26 67.61
CA ASP A 26 9.85 47.09 67.06
C ASP A 26 9.88 46.80 65.55
N GLY A 27 10.96 46.19 65.06
CA GLY A 27 11.08 45.80 63.66
C GLY A 27 10.04 44.77 63.23
N THR A 28 9.84 44.65 61.92
CA THR A 28 8.93 43.67 61.31
C THR A 28 9.63 42.39 60.85
N GLY A 29 10.95 42.29 61.03
CA GLY A 29 11.71 41.08 60.71
C GLY A 29 11.32 39.91 61.62
N VAL A 30 11.54 38.68 61.17
CA VAL A 30 11.16 37.45 61.89
C VAL A 30 11.79 37.41 63.28
N LEU A 31 13.07 37.76 63.39
CA LEU A 31 13.77 37.87 64.67
C LEU A 31 13.13 38.93 65.56
N ASP A 32 12.84 40.11 65.01
CA ASP A 32 12.31 41.26 65.75
C ASP A 32 10.93 40.94 66.34
N VAL A 33 10.05 40.31 65.54
CA VAL A 33 8.71 39.89 65.97
C VAL A 33 8.78 38.80 67.04
N LEU A 34 9.63 37.78 66.87
CA LEU A 34 9.77 36.72 67.87
C LEU A 34 10.35 37.25 69.18
N LEU A 35 11.36 38.12 69.12
CA LEU A 35 11.95 38.77 70.29
C LEU A 35 10.96 39.70 70.99
N LYS A 36 10.08 40.39 70.26
CA LYS A 36 9.02 41.23 70.83
C LYS A 36 8.02 40.43 71.66
N THR A 37 7.54 39.31 71.12
CA THR A 37 6.64 38.40 71.85
C THR A 37 7.33 37.82 73.08
N MET A 38 8.57 37.35 72.92
CA MET A 38 9.37 36.80 74.03
C MET A 38 9.59 37.83 75.14
N ARG A 39 9.94 39.08 74.80
CA ARG A 39 10.13 40.17 75.77
C ARG A 39 8.86 40.46 76.53
N THR A 40 7.71 40.41 75.86
CA THR A 40 6.40 40.60 76.50
C THR A 40 6.15 39.52 77.56
N HIS A 41 6.42 38.24 77.25
CA HIS A 41 6.28 37.16 78.23
C HIS A 41 7.24 37.30 79.41
N LEU A 42 8.52 37.58 79.16
CA LEU A 42 9.49 37.74 80.25
C LEU A 42 9.15 38.94 81.13
N ASP A 43 8.70 40.06 80.55
CA ASP A 43 8.29 41.25 81.29
C ASP A 43 7.04 41.00 82.16
N LEU A 44 6.06 40.24 81.65
CA LEU A 44 4.90 39.80 82.43
C LEU A 44 5.31 38.97 83.65
N GLU A 45 6.21 38.00 83.46
CA GLU A 45 6.66 37.12 84.54
C GLU A 45 7.56 37.83 85.57
N PHE A 46 8.35 38.81 85.12
CA PHE A 46 9.13 39.67 85.99
C PHE A 46 8.26 40.60 86.82
N LYS A 47 7.28 41.27 86.19
CA LYS A 47 6.31 42.15 86.89
C LYS A 47 5.42 41.39 87.87
N ALA A 48 5.11 40.14 87.58
CA ALA A 48 4.40 39.24 88.50
C ALA A 48 5.26 38.76 89.70
N GLY A 49 6.52 39.16 89.79
CA GLY A 49 7.45 38.79 90.87
C GLY A 49 7.92 37.32 90.82
N ARG A 50 7.66 36.62 89.71
CA ARG A 50 7.99 35.19 89.53
C ARG A 50 9.44 34.97 89.08
N LEU A 51 10.05 35.96 88.45
CA LEU A 51 11.47 35.98 88.06
C LEU A 51 12.22 37.07 88.84
N ARG A 52 13.40 36.73 89.38
CA ARG A 52 14.31 37.71 90.00
C ARG A 52 15.30 38.23 88.96
N GLY A 53 15.92 39.40 89.20
CA GLY A 53 16.74 40.09 88.19
C GLY A 53 17.88 39.27 87.57
N ALA A 54 18.54 38.40 88.36
CA ALA A 54 19.58 37.49 87.84
C ALA A 54 18.99 36.38 86.94
N ASP A 55 17.85 35.81 87.35
CA ASP A 55 17.14 34.77 86.59
C ASP A 55 16.53 35.32 85.29
N TYR A 56 16.08 36.58 85.32
CA TYR A 56 15.59 37.31 84.15
C TYR A 56 16.68 37.47 83.09
N ALA A 57 17.89 37.88 83.47
CA ALA A 57 19.00 38.05 82.54
C ALA A 57 19.42 36.71 81.90
N ALA A 58 19.48 35.64 82.70
CA ALA A 58 19.77 34.29 82.21
C ALA A 58 18.68 33.78 81.24
N ALA A 59 17.40 33.94 81.59
CA ALA A 59 16.27 33.58 80.74
C ALA A 59 16.25 34.39 79.44
N TYR A 60 16.58 35.69 79.51
CA TYR A 60 16.64 36.56 78.34
C TYR A 60 17.73 36.13 77.35
N VAL A 61 18.96 35.88 77.81
CA VAL A 61 20.06 35.44 76.92
C VAL A 61 19.78 34.06 76.33
N GLY A 62 19.24 33.13 77.13
CA GLY A 62 18.87 31.80 76.67
C GLY A 62 17.80 31.84 75.57
N ALA A 63 16.71 32.57 75.81
CA ALA A 63 15.64 32.71 74.83
C ALA A 63 16.05 33.57 73.62
N TYR A 64 16.90 34.59 73.78
CA TYR A 64 17.47 35.34 72.65
C TYR A 64 18.24 34.41 71.70
N THR A 65 19.12 33.56 72.25
CA THR A 65 19.91 32.60 71.46
C THR A 65 18.99 31.59 70.74
N ALA A 66 17.97 31.08 71.43
CA ALA A 66 17.00 30.14 70.85
C ALA A 66 16.14 30.78 69.75
N THR A 67 15.69 32.03 69.97
CA THR A 67 14.90 32.79 68.99
C THR A 67 15.74 33.15 67.76
N MET A 68 17.02 33.52 67.93
CA MET A 68 17.94 33.75 66.82
C MET A 68 18.13 32.50 65.96
N GLN A 69 18.38 31.34 66.60
CA GLN A 69 18.52 30.07 65.88
C GLN A 69 17.24 29.72 65.10
N THR A 70 16.07 29.91 65.72
CA THR A 70 14.77 29.66 65.08
C THR A 70 14.51 30.60 63.91
N ALA A 71 14.83 31.89 64.06
CA ALA A 71 14.64 32.90 63.02
C ALA A 71 15.51 32.62 61.78
N VAL A 72 16.80 32.27 61.98
CA VAL A 72 17.69 31.88 60.89
C VAL A 72 17.19 30.61 60.19
N GLN A 73 16.73 29.61 60.95
CA GLN A 73 16.16 28.38 60.38
C GLN A 73 14.90 28.67 59.55
N TYR A 74 14.00 29.53 60.04
CA TYR A 74 12.80 29.94 59.30
C TYR A 74 13.15 30.63 57.98
N ALA A 75 14.07 31.59 58.00
CA ALA A 75 14.50 32.31 56.79
C ALA A 75 15.07 31.35 55.74
N LEU A 76 15.95 30.44 56.15
CA LEU A 76 16.53 29.43 55.26
C LEU A 76 15.47 28.47 54.69
N GLN A 77 14.52 28.01 55.52
CA GLN A 77 13.44 27.12 55.07
C GLN A 77 12.50 27.80 54.08
N LYS A 78 12.14 29.07 54.33
CA LYS A 78 11.29 29.85 53.42
C LYS A 78 11.96 30.03 52.06
N THR A 79 13.23 30.42 52.02
CA THR A 79 13.98 30.55 50.76
C THR A 79 14.05 29.23 50.01
N ARG A 80 14.34 28.11 50.71
CA ARG A 80 14.38 26.79 50.10
C ARG A 80 13.06 26.39 49.46
N LEU A 81 11.95 26.62 50.16
CA LEU A 81 10.61 26.33 49.66
C LEU A 81 10.28 27.15 48.40
N GLY A 82 10.69 28.42 48.36
CA GLY A 82 10.53 29.28 47.18
C GLY A 82 11.20 28.70 45.93
N HIS A 83 12.47 28.31 46.04
CA HIS A 83 13.19 27.69 44.92
C HIS A 83 12.66 26.31 44.54
N GLU A 84 12.18 25.53 45.51
CA GLU A 84 11.53 24.24 45.24
C GLU A 84 10.24 24.43 44.43
N LEU A 85 9.43 25.45 44.76
CA LEU A 85 8.24 25.82 44.01
C LEU A 85 8.57 26.29 42.58
N GLU A 86 9.59 27.12 42.40
CA GLU A 86 10.06 27.57 41.09
C GLU A 86 10.51 26.37 40.24
N LEU A 87 11.29 25.45 40.80
CA LEU A 87 11.75 24.25 40.12
C LEU A 87 10.57 23.36 39.71
N LEU A 88 9.60 23.12 40.60
CA LEU A 88 8.41 22.32 40.29
C LEU A 88 7.55 22.94 39.19
N GLN A 89 7.40 24.27 39.17
CA GLN A 89 6.68 24.99 38.12
C GLN A 89 7.41 24.91 36.77
N ALA A 90 8.74 25.05 36.78
CA ALA A 90 9.56 24.88 35.59
C ALA A 90 9.46 23.44 35.03
N GLN A 91 9.52 22.41 35.90
CA GLN A 91 9.33 21.01 35.52
C GLN A 91 7.93 20.74 34.94
N THR A 92 6.89 21.35 35.51
CA THR A 92 5.52 21.28 34.98
C THR A 92 5.46 21.85 33.56
N SER A 93 5.98 23.07 33.38
CA SER A 93 6.01 23.76 32.09
C SER A 93 6.83 23.01 31.03
N GLN A 94 7.98 22.44 31.42
CA GLN A 94 8.80 21.60 30.55
C GLN A 94 8.06 20.33 30.12
N THR A 95 7.37 19.67 31.06
CA THR A 95 6.57 18.47 30.78
C THR A 95 5.42 18.79 29.83
N ASP A 96 4.74 19.93 30.03
CA ASP A 96 3.66 20.38 29.15
C ASP A 96 4.16 20.73 27.74
N ALA A 97 5.32 21.38 27.62
CA ALA A 97 5.93 21.66 26.32
C ALA A 97 6.32 20.36 25.59
N GLN A 98 6.93 19.40 26.30
CA GLN A 98 7.26 18.09 25.75
C GLN A 98 6.00 17.32 25.30
N LYS A 99 4.91 17.44 26.06
CA LYS A 99 3.60 16.89 25.69
C LYS A 99 3.05 17.52 24.42
N GLN A 100 3.13 18.83 24.25
CA GLN A 100 2.69 19.47 23.01
C GLN A 100 3.50 19.03 21.80
N LEU A 101 4.83 18.89 21.94
CA LEU A 101 5.68 18.34 20.89
C LEU A 101 5.27 16.90 20.55
N THR A 102 5.08 16.07 21.57
CA THR A 102 4.68 14.65 21.42
C THR A 102 3.28 14.54 20.79
N LEU A 103 2.34 15.42 21.13
CA LEU A 103 1.02 15.51 20.49
C LEU A 103 1.13 15.88 19.00
N SER A 104 1.99 16.83 18.65
CA SER A 104 2.22 17.20 17.26
C SER A 104 2.84 16.04 16.46
N GLN A 105 3.76 15.29 17.06
CA GLN A 105 4.35 14.09 16.46
C GLN A 105 3.29 12.99 16.27
N ALA A 106 2.43 12.78 17.28
CA ALA A 106 1.31 11.84 17.21
C ALA A 106 0.36 12.19 16.06
N ALA A 107 -0.01 13.46 15.89
CA ALA A 107 -0.88 13.91 14.81
C ALA A 107 -0.26 13.69 13.41
N ALA A 108 1.05 13.92 13.27
CA ALA A 108 1.76 13.65 12.02
C ALA A 108 1.76 12.15 11.68
N VAL A 109 2.09 11.29 12.65
CA VAL A 109 2.07 9.82 12.47
C VAL A 109 0.65 9.34 12.22
N ASP A 110 -0.35 9.84 12.95
CA ASP A 110 -1.76 9.48 12.76
C ASP A 110 -2.24 9.81 11.34
N TYR A 111 -1.92 11.00 10.83
CA TYR A 111 -2.22 11.38 9.45
C TYR A 111 -1.57 10.43 8.44
N GLU A 112 -0.30 10.08 8.65
CA GLU A 112 0.39 9.11 7.80
C GLU A 112 -0.28 7.72 7.82
N THR A 113 -0.68 7.24 9.00
CA THR A 113 -1.32 5.93 9.17
C THR A 113 -2.75 5.86 8.66
N GLN A 114 -3.50 6.97 8.67
CA GLN A 114 -4.90 6.99 8.25
C GLN A 114 -5.08 7.33 6.75
N HIS A 115 -4.13 8.06 6.16
CA HIS A 115 -4.29 8.57 4.80
C HIS A 115 -3.20 8.09 3.85
N LYS A 116 -1.93 8.42 4.13
CA LYS A 116 -0.83 8.19 3.17
C LYS A 116 -0.52 6.70 2.99
N ALA A 117 -0.23 6.00 4.07
CA ALA A 117 0.18 4.60 4.00
C ALA A 117 -0.93 3.66 3.50
N PRO A 118 -2.21 3.81 3.91
CA PRO A 118 -3.30 3.03 3.32
C PRO A 118 -3.50 3.30 1.83
N ALA A 119 -3.36 4.55 1.38
CA ALA A 119 -3.47 4.90 -0.03
C ALA A 119 -2.32 4.28 -0.86
N GLU A 120 -1.11 4.23 -0.30
CA GLU A 120 0.02 3.55 -0.91
C GLU A 120 -0.23 2.04 -1.05
N VAL A 121 -0.72 1.39 0.01
CA VAL A 121 -1.13 -0.03 -0.01
C VAL A 121 -2.20 -0.27 -1.08
N ASP A 122 -3.24 0.55 -1.15
CA ASP A 122 -4.31 0.41 -2.16
C ASP A 122 -3.80 0.61 -3.59
N ASN A 123 -2.90 1.57 -3.80
CA ASN A 123 -2.24 1.78 -5.09
C ASN A 123 -1.40 0.58 -5.51
N LEU A 124 -0.62 -0.01 -4.59
CA LEU A 124 0.15 -1.23 -4.85
C LEU A 124 -0.76 -2.42 -5.16
N VAL A 125 -1.89 -2.57 -4.47
CA VAL A 125 -2.90 -3.60 -4.78
C VAL A 125 -3.45 -3.43 -6.19
N LYS A 126 -3.78 -2.20 -6.60
CA LYS A 126 -4.25 -1.90 -7.96
C LYS A 126 -3.20 -2.19 -9.01
N GLN A 127 -1.94 -1.84 -8.75
CA GLN A 127 -0.82 -2.14 -9.64
C GLN A 127 -0.64 -3.66 -9.80
N GLY A 128 -0.66 -4.42 -8.70
CA GLY A 128 -0.58 -5.88 -8.73
C GLY A 128 -1.67 -6.50 -9.62
N LYS A 129 -2.94 -6.09 -9.43
CA LYS A 129 -4.06 -6.57 -10.26
C LYS A 129 -3.91 -6.22 -11.75
N LEU A 130 -3.34 -5.05 -12.06
CA LEU A 130 -3.09 -4.64 -13.44
C LEU A 130 -2.01 -5.51 -14.09
N ILE A 131 -0.93 -5.80 -13.37
CA ILE A 131 0.16 -6.65 -13.85
C ILE A 131 -0.34 -8.10 -14.01
N ASP A 132 -1.13 -8.63 -13.05
CA ASP A 132 -1.78 -9.96 -13.17
C ASP A 132 -2.60 -10.06 -14.46
N ALA A 133 -3.38 -9.01 -14.77
CA ALA A 133 -4.18 -8.97 -15.99
C ALA A 133 -3.33 -8.90 -17.27
N GLN A 134 -2.20 -8.19 -17.22
CA GLN A 134 -1.25 -8.10 -18.34
C GLN A 134 -0.56 -9.45 -18.61
N VAL A 135 -0.14 -10.14 -17.55
CA VAL A 135 0.46 -11.49 -17.64
C VAL A 135 -0.54 -12.47 -18.24
N LYS A 136 -1.77 -12.51 -17.71
CA LYS A 136 -2.80 -13.41 -18.24
C LYS A 136 -3.06 -13.19 -19.73
N LYS A 137 -3.12 -11.92 -20.17
CA LYS A 137 -3.27 -11.60 -21.59
C LYS A 137 -2.07 -12.11 -22.41
N ALA A 138 -0.85 -11.93 -21.91
CA ALA A 138 0.35 -12.40 -22.58
C ALA A 138 0.43 -13.94 -22.64
N GLU A 139 0.01 -14.64 -21.57
CA GLU A 139 -0.13 -16.10 -21.54
C GLU A 139 -1.16 -16.60 -22.57
N ASP A 140 -2.32 -15.95 -22.65
CA ASP A 140 -3.36 -16.27 -23.65
C ASP A 140 -2.87 -16.05 -25.10
N GLU A 141 -2.03 -15.04 -25.33
CA GLU A 141 -1.39 -14.80 -26.64
C GLU A 141 -0.29 -15.84 -26.93
N LEU A 142 0.49 -16.24 -25.91
CA LEU A 142 1.52 -17.27 -26.03
C LEU A 142 0.90 -18.62 -26.40
N LEU A 143 -0.27 -18.96 -25.85
CA LEU A 143 -0.98 -20.20 -26.18
C LEU A 143 -1.42 -20.29 -27.65
N LYS A 144 -1.67 -19.16 -28.31
CA LYS A 144 -2.08 -19.11 -29.74
C LYS A 144 -0.91 -19.32 -30.69
N SER A 145 0.31 -18.94 -30.29
CA SER A 145 1.49 -18.96 -31.15
C SER A 145 1.87 -20.38 -31.64
N PRO A 146 1.85 -21.45 -30.79
CA PRO A 146 2.10 -22.82 -31.25
C PRO A 146 1.09 -23.32 -32.28
N ILE A 147 -0.19 -22.94 -32.14
CA ILE A 147 -1.25 -23.34 -33.09
C ILE A 147 -0.99 -22.72 -34.46
N GLU A 148 -0.65 -21.42 -34.50
CA GLU A 148 -0.30 -20.72 -35.73
C GLU A 148 0.96 -21.33 -36.38
N LEU A 149 1.96 -21.68 -35.57
CA LEU A 149 3.17 -22.36 -36.04
C LEU A 149 2.85 -23.72 -36.67
N GLU A 150 1.99 -24.52 -36.05
CA GLU A 150 1.58 -25.82 -36.57
C GLU A 150 0.83 -25.68 -37.91
N ILE A 151 -0.04 -24.68 -38.03
CA ILE A 151 -0.78 -24.40 -39.27
C ILE A 151 0.19 -24.01 -40.39
N LEU A 152 1.11 -23.08 -40.15
CA LEU A 152 2.10 -22.64 -41.15
C LEU A 152 3.00 -23.80 -41.59
N GLN A 153 3.45 -24.65 -40.65
CA GLN A 153 4.23 -25.84 -40.97
C GLN A 153 3.46 -26.86 -41.80
N LYS A 154 2.17 -27.10 -41.49
CA LYS A 154 1.32 -27.98 -42.29
C LYS A 154 1.10 -27.43 -43.70
N GLN A 155 0.91 -26.11 -43.83
CA GLN A 155 0.75 -25.44 -45.12
C GLN A 155 2.02 -25.57 -45.98
N SER A 156 3.20 -25.30 -45.40
CA SER A 156 4.49 -25.49 -46.09
C SER A 156 4.68 -26.93 -46.57
N LYS A 157 4.46 -27.95 -45.71
CA LYS A 157 4.55 -29.36 -46.11
C LYS A 157 3.56 -29.76 -47.20
N THR A 158 2.35 -29.18 -47.18
CA THR A 158 1.34 -29.44 -48.21
C THR A 158 1.76 -28.84 -49.54
N LEU A 159 2.32 -27.62 -49.52
CA LEU A 159 2.90 -26.95 -50.69
C LEU A 159 4.10 -27.72 -51.26
N ASP A 160 4.99 -28.25 -50.41
CA ASP A 160 6.10 -29.11 -50.85
C ASP A 160 5.59 -30.36 -51.57
N ALA A 161 4.59 -31.03 -51.00
CA ALA A 161 3.98 -32.21 -51.60
C ALA A 161 3.29 -31.88 -52.94
N GLN A 162 2.59 -30.75 -53.02
CA GLN A 162 1.96 -30.27 -54.27
C GLN A 162 2.99 -29.88 -55.32
N HIS A 163 4.10 -29.24 -54.93
CA HIS A 163 5.20 -28.91 -55.82
C HIS A 163 5.84 -30.18 -56.40
N ALA A 164 6.13 -31.17 -55.56
CA ALA A 164 6.68 -32.45 -55.99
C ALA A 164 5.73 -33.21 -56.96
N HIS A 165 4.41 -33.17 -56.68
CA HIS A 165 3.41 -33.74 -57.58
C HIS A 165 3.38 -33.05 -58.94
N THR A 166 3.32 -31.72 -58.93
CA THR A 166 3.30 -30.87 -60.14
C THR A 166 4.56 -31.03 -60.98
N LEU A 167 5.73 -31.17 -60.34
CA LEU A 167 7.00 -31.46 -61.01
C LEU A 167 6.92 -32.80 -61.75
N LYS A 168 6.41 -33.84 -61.09
CA LYS A 168 6.25 -35.18 -61.68
C LYS A 168 5.23 -35.19 -62.83
N GLU A 169 4.15 -34.42 -62.72
CA GLU A 169 3.21 -34.20 -63.84
C GLU A 169 3.89 -33.51 -65.03
N THR A 170 4.77 -32.54 -64.77
CA THR A 170 5.53 -31.83 -65.82
C THR A 170 6.51 -32.74 -66.52
N GLU A 171 7.23 -33.59 -65.77
CA GLU A 171 8.09 -34.63 -66.33
C GLU A 171 7.29 -35.59 -67.23
N MET A 172 6.08 -35.98 -66.80
CA MET A 172 5.20 -36.85 -67.58
C MET A 172 4.69 -36.17 -68.86
N LEU A 173 4.26 -34.91 -68.78
CA LEU A 173 3.82 -34.11 -69.94
C LEU A 173 4.97 -33.87 -70.92
N THR A 174 6.17 -33.58 -70.41
CA THR A 174 7.38 -33.40 -71.22
C THR A 174 7.74 -34.69 -71.96
N ALA A 175 7.67 -35.83 -71.27
CA ALA A 175 7.87 -37.14 -71.89
C ALA A 175 6.80 -37.45 -72.95
N GLN A 176 5.53 -37.08 -72.72
CA GLN A 176 4.46 -37.18 -73.72
C GLN A 176 4.74 -36.31 -74.95
N ILE A 177 5.06 -35.02 -74.76
CA ILE A 177 5.43 -34.10 -75.87
C ILE A 177 6.58 -34.69 -76.69
N GLY A 178 7.60 -35.26 -76.04
CA GLY A 178 8.74 -35.87 -76.73
C GLY A 178 8.37 -37.05 -77.63
N ARG A 179 7.30 -37.79 -77.30
CA ARG A 179 6.82 -38.96 -78.07
C ARG A 179 5.88 -38.57 -79.22
N VAL A 180 5.24 -37.41 -79.17
CA VAL A 180 4.28 -36.97 -80.21
C VAL A 180 4.91 -36.84 -81.60
N PRO A 181 6.11 -36.25 -81.78
CA PRO A 181 6.77 -36.21 -83.10
C PRO A 181 7.01 -37.59 -83.71
N GLU A 182 7.29 -38.61 -82.87
CA GLU A 182 7.48 -39.99 -83.30
C GLU A 182 6.15 -40.60 -83.80
N GLU A 183 5.04 -40.33 -83.11
CA GLU A 183 3.68 -40.74 -83.55
C GLU A 183 3.23 -40.03 -84.83
N ILE A 184 3.50 -38.73 -84.96
CA ILE A 184 3.22 -37.96 -86.20
C ILE A 184 4.01 -38.55 -87.36
N ALA A 185 5.30 -38.82 -87.18
CA ALA A 185 6.14 -39.42 -88.22
C ALA A 185 5.64 -40.81 -88.64
N LEU A 186 5.11 -41.60 -87.70
CA LEU A 186 4.49 -42.89 -87.97
C LEU A 186 3.19 -42.75 -88.77
N LEU A 187 2.30 -41.84 -88.38
CA LEU A 187 1.04 -41.57 -89.09
C LEU A 187 1.29 -41.01 -90.50
N GLN A 188 2.28 -40.14 -90.68
CA GLN A 188 2.70 -39.64 -91.99
C GLN A 188 3.21 -40.78 -92.88
N LYS A 189 4.03 -41.70 -92.33
CA LYS A 189 4.46 -42.91 -93.06
C LYS A 189 3.28 -43.78 -93.48
N GLN A 190 2.28 -43.97 -92.60
CA GLN A 190 1.05 -44.69 -92.95
C GLN A 190 0.24 -43.99 -94.05
N GLY A 191 0.15 -42.67 -94.01
CA GLY A 191 -0.49 -41.87 -95.07
C GLY A 191 0.20 -42.00 -96.43
N ILE A 192 1.54 -41.93 -96.45
CA ILE A 192 2.34 -42.16 -97.67
C ILE A 192 2.13 -43.58 -98.19
N GLN A 193 2.10 -44.58 -97.30
CA GLN A 193 1.84 -45.97 -97.67
C GLN A 193 0.44 -46.17 -98.26
N ALA A 194 -0.60 -45.55 -97.68
CA ALA A 194 -1.96 -45.58 -98.21
C ALA A 194 -2.06 -44.91 -99.59
N THR A 195 -1.30 -43.82 -99.81
CA THR A 195 -1.23 -43.13 -101.10
C THR A 195 -0.58 -44.05 -102.15
N ALA A 196 0.56 -44.67 -101.83
CA ALA A 196 1.22 -45.63 -102.71
C ALA A 196 0.31 -46.85 -103.03
N GLN A 197 -0.47 -47.32 -102.05
CA GLN A 197 -1.43 -48.41 -102.24
C GLN A 197 -2.60 -47.99 -103.14
N THR A 198 -3.05 -46.73 -103.05
CA THR A 198 -4.04 -46.14 -103.95
C THR A 198 -3.52 -46.08 -105.38
N ASP A 199 -2.28 -45.61 -105.57
CA ASP A 199 -1.65 -45.55 -106.89
C ASP A 199 -1.47 -46.94 -107.49
N GLN A 200 -1.13 -47.94 -106.67
CA GLN A 200 -1.06 -49.33 -107.09
C GLN A 200 -2.43 -49.90 -107.51
N ILE A 201 -3.49 -49.63 -106.73
CA ILE A 201 -4.87 -50.04 -107.07
C ILE A 201 -5.32 -49.34 -108.36
N ASN A 202 -4.99 -48.05 -108.54
CA ASN A 202 -5.31 -47.32 -109.76
C ASN A 202 -4.60 -47.92 -110.98
N ALA A 203 -3.31 -48.25 -110.88
CA ALA A 203 -2.57 -48.93 -111.94
C ALA A 203 -3.13 -50.34 -112.23
N GLN A 204 -3.54 -51.09 -111.20
CA GLN A 204 -4.25 -52.37 -111.36
C GLN A 204 -5.61 -52.18 -112.06
N THR A 205 -6.33 -51.11 -111.75
CA THR A 205 -7.60 -50.74 -112.40
C THR A 205 -7.40 -50.45 -113.88
N GLU A 206 -6.35 -49.72 -114.25
CA GLU A 206 -5.99 -49.47 -115.65
C GLU A 206 -5.61 -50.76 -116.38
N THR A 207 -4.90 -51.66 -115.71
CA THR A 207 -4.54 -52.98 -116.25
C THR A 207 -5.78 -53.86 -116.47
N ILE A 208 -6.72 -53.88 -115.53
CA ILE A 208 -8.02 -54.59 -115.67
C ILE A 208 -8.84 -53.99 -116.82
N ARG A 209 -8.91 -52.65 -116.94
CA ARG A 209 -9.55 -51.95 -118.07
C ARG A 209 -8.87 -52.26 -119.41
N SER A 210 -7.54 -52.41 -119.43
CA SER A 210 -6.77 -52.79 -120.60
C SER A 210 -7.07 -54.24 -121.02
N ASN A 211 -7.13 -55.16 -120.06
CA ASN A 211 -7.47 -56.56 -120.32
C ASN A 211 -8.92 -56.73 -120.80
N ALA A 212 -9.85 -55.89 -120.33
CA ALA A 212 -11.22 -55.85 -120.84
C ALA A 212 -11.33 -55.44 -122.33
N LYS A 213 -10.28 -54.86 -122.93
CA LYS A 213 -10.29 -54.37 -124.33
C LYS A 213 -9.73 -55.35 -125.37
N LYS A 214 -9.23 -56.54 -125.00
CA LYS A 214 -8.53 -57.47 -125.92
C LYS A 214 -9.38 -58.65 -126.45
N ILE A 215 -10.67 -58.44 -126.72
CA ILE A 215 -11.60 -59.48 -127.20
C ILE A 215 -12.45 -58.89 -128.34
N PRO A 216 -12.01 -58.83 -129.62
CA PRO A 216 -12.53 -59.79 -130.62
C PRO A 216 -11.76 -59.99 -131.99
N LEU A 217 -12.15 -61.08 -132.70
CA LEU A 217 -11.99 -61.52 -134.13
C LEU A 217 -10.96 -62.66 -134.39
N GLU A 218 -11.28 -63.83 -134.98
CA GLU A 218 -12.23 -64.18 -136.06
C GLU A 218 -13.04 -65.51 -135.89
N LEU A 219 -14.33 -65.42 -136.24
CA LEU A 219 -15.27 -66.32 -136.97
C LEU A 219 -15.44 -67.85 -136.71
N GLU A 220 -16.67 -68.14 -136.25
CA GLU A 220 -17.57 -69.25 -136.66
C GLU A 220 -17.41 -70.63 -136.00
N LEU A 221 -18.09 -70.85 -134.85
CA LEU A 221 -19.14 -71.88 -134.74
C LEU A 221 -19.94 -71.81 -133.41
N LEU A 222 -21.13 -71.23 -133.50
CA LEU A 222 -22.38 -71.45 -132.76
C LEU A 222 -22.39 -71.69 -131.22
N GLU A 223 -22.95 -70.68 -130.54
CA GLU A 223 -24.25 -70.81 -129.82
C GLU A 223 -24.30 -71.59 -128.49
N LYS A 224 -23.16 -71.84 -127.83
CA LYS A 224 -23.14 -72.38 -126.45
C LYS A 224 -22.54 -71.48 -125.36
N GLN A 225 -22.18 -70.22 -125.70
CA GLN A 225 -21.46 -69.30 -124.79
C GLN A 225 -22.16 -67.95 -124.53
N LYS A 226 -23.40 -67.74 -124.99
CA LYS A 226 -24.11 -66.45 -124.80
C LYS A 226 -24.43 -66.13 -123.33
N LEU A 227 -24.64 -67.14 -122.47
CA LEU A 227 -24.86 -66.91 -121.03
C LEU A 227 -23.57 -66.66 -120.24
N ALA A 228 -22.43 -67.22 -120.65
CA ALA A 228 -21.17 -67.07 -119.91
C ALA A 228 -20.51 -65.69 -120.14
N ALA A 229 -20.64 -65.11 -121.34
CA ALA A 229 -20.09 -63.79 -121.68
C ALA A 229 -20.89 -62.65 -121.02
N ASP A 230 -22.22 -62.72 -120.98
CA ASP A 230 -23.06 -61.74 -120.27
C ASP A 230 -22.86 -61.81 -118.75
N GLN A 231 -22.65 -63.02 -118.21
CA GLN A 231 -22.36 -63.23 -116.78
C GLN A 231 -20.94 -62.76 -116.41
N GLN A 232 -19.94 -62.92 -117.30
CA GLN A 232 -18.60 -62.33 -117.12
C GLN A 232 -18.59 -60.81 -117.28
N LEU A 233 -19.41 -60.22 -118.15
CA LEU A 233 -19.55 -58.76 -118.26
C LEU A 233 -20.25 -58.16 -117.02
N LEU A 234 -21.25 -58.85 -116.46
CA LEU A 234 -21.88 -58.47 -115.19
C LEU A 234 -20.92 -58.59 -114.00
N VAL A 235 -20.13 -59.66 -113.93
CA VAL A 235 -19.07 -59.80 -112.91
C VAL A 235 -17.99 -58.73 -113.09
N ALA A 236 -17.58 -58.40 -114.31
CA ALA A 236 -16.60 -57.34 -114.57
C ALA A 236 -17.13 -55.94 -114.18
N LYS A 237 -18.41 -55.64 -114.47
CA LYS A 237 -19.07 -54.40 -114.03
C LYS A 237 -19.24 -54.35 -112.51
N ALA A 238 -19.54 -55.49 -111.87
CA ALA A 238 -19.57 -55.60 -110.41
C ALA A 238 -18.17 -55.41 -109.81
N GLN A 239 -17.12 -55.92 -110.46
CA GLN A 239 -15.72 -55.73 -110.06
C GLN A 239 -15.28 -54.27 -110.21
N GLU A 240 -15.64 -53.59 -111.31
CA GLU A 240 -15.37 -52.15 -111.50
C GLU A 240 -16.12 -51.30 -110.46
N ALA A 241 -17.38 -51.62 -110.17
CA ALA A 241 -18.13 -50.96 -109.11
C ALA A 241 -17.53 -51.19 -107.72
N HIS A 242 -17.06 -52.42 -107.43
CA HIS A 242 -16.37 -52.76 -106.18
C HIS A 242 -15.03 -52.03 -106.03
N VAL A 243 -14.25 -51.96 -107.11
CA VAL A 243 -12.97 -51.23 -107.14
C VAL A 243 -13.20 -49.73 -106.98
N ASN A 244 -14.17 -49.13 -107.68
CA ASN A 244 -14.52 -47.73 -107.52
C ASN A 244 -15.02 -47.41 -106.10
N ALA A 245 -15.79 -48.33 -105.50
CA ALA A 245 -16.22 -48.22 -104.11
C ALA A 245 -15.03 -48.31 -103.13
N GLN A 246 -14.09 -49.24 -103.36
CA GLN A 246 -12.84 -49.33 -102.59
C GLN A 246 -11.98 -48.06 -102.73
N THR A 247 -11.84 -47.51 -103.93
CA THR A 247 -11.11 -46.25 -104.16
C THR A 247 -11.76 -45.08 -103.40
N GLY A 248 -13.09 -44.99 -103.41
CA GLY A 248 -13.82 -44.01 -102.61
C GLY A 248 -13.61 -44.17 -101.10
N GLN A 249 -13.61 -45.41 -100.61
CA GLN A 249 -13.33 -45.73 -99.20
C GLN A 249 -11.90 -45.39 -98.78
N VAL A 250 -10.90 -45.68 -99.62
CA VAL A 250 -9.47 -45.37 -99.34
C VAL A 250 -9.20 -43.87 -99.35
N LYS A 251 -9.83 -43.11 -100.27
CA LYS A 251 -9.73 -41.65 -100.27
C LYS A 251 -10.33 -41.05 -99.00
N ALA A 252 -11.50 -41.51 -98.58
CA ALA A 252 -12.10 -41.10 -97.32
C ALA A 252 -11.22 -41.46 -96.11
N ALA A 253 -10.58 -42.64 -96.12
CA ALA A 253 -9.61 -43.03 -95.09
C ALA A 253 -8.38 -42.11 -95.08
N THR A 254 -7.88 -41.69 -96.24
CA THR A 254 -6.75 -40.76 -96.37
C THR A 254 -7.10 -39.38 -95.80
N ASP A 255 -8.25 -38.83 -96.18
CA ASP A 255 -8.74 -37.54 -95.64
C ASP A 255 -8.93 -37.60 -94.12
N ASN A 256 -9.38 -38.75 -93.59
CA ASN A 256 -9.50 -38.95 -92.14
C ASN A 256 -8.13 -38.99 -91.44
N VAL A 257 -7.11 -39.63 -92.03
CA VAL A 257 -5.74 -39.64 -91.49
C VAL A 257 -5.12 -38.24 -91.49
N VAL A 258 -5.35 -37.43 -92.54
CA VAL A 258 -4.88 -36.04 -92.59
C VAL A 258 -5.55 -35.19 -91.50
N LYS A 259 -6.86 -35.35 -91.29
CA LYS A 259 -7.59 -34.69 -90.20
C LYS A 259 -7.07 -35.12 -88.82
N GLN A 260 -6.76 -36.40 -88.64
CA GLN A 260 -6.14 -36.90 -87.41
C GLN A 260 -4.76 -36.24 -87.17
N GLY A 261 -3.94 -36.07 -88.20
CA GLY A 261 -2.66 -35.35 -88.09
C GLY A 261 -2.81 -33.91 -87.60
N LEU A 262 -3.71 -33.14 -88.22
CA LEU A 262 -3.99 -31.75 -87.80
C LEU A 262 -4.57 -31.66 -86.38
N GLN A 263 -5.38 -32.64 -85.98
CA GLN A 263 -5.91 -32.72 -84.62
C GLN A 263 -4.80 -33.00 -83.59
N VAL A 264 -3.84 -33.87 -83.93
CA VAL A 264 -2.65 -34.14 -83.09
C VAL A 264 -1.76 -32.89 -82.99
N ASP A 265 -1.57 -32.12 -84.06
CA ASP A 265 -0.82 -30.86 -84.02
C ASP A 265 -1.48 -29.84 -83.08
N ALA A 266 -2.81 -29.70 -83.17
CA ALA A 266 -3.56 -28.81 -82.27
C ALA A 266 -3.48 -29.28 -80.80
N GLN A 267 -3.58 -30.60 -80.56
CA GLN A 267 -3.37 -31.18 -79.23
C GLN A 267 -1.93 -30.95 -78.73
N THR A 268 -0.93 -30.98 -79.60
CA THR A 268 0.47 -30.71 -79.26
C THR A 268 0.66 -29.28 -78.74
N GLU A 269 0.11 -28.28 -79.43
CA GLU A 269 0.20 -26.89 -78.97
C GLU A 269 -0.59 -26.64 -77.68
N GLN A 270 -1.73 -27.32 -77.49
CA GLN A 270 -2.43 -27.30 -76.22
C GLN A 270 -1.59 -27.89 -75.08
N VAL A 271 -0.91 -29.01 -75.31
CA VAL A 271 -0.05 -29.64 -74.30
C VAL A 271 1.19 -28.78 -74.01
N LYS A 272 1.80 -28.13 -75.02
CA LYS A 272 2.91 -27.18 -74.82
C LYS A 272 2.49 -25.96 -73.99
N THR A 273 1.33 -25.37 -74.29
CA THR A 273 0.81 -24.22 -73.53
C THR A 273 0.48 -24.61 -72.10
N GLN A 274 -0.13 -25.78 -71.89
CA GLN A 274 -0.35 -26.36 -70.56
C GLN A 274 0.98 -26.57 -69.81
N THR A 275 2.01 -27.11 -70.48
CA THR A 275 3.35 -27.32 -69.89
C THR A 275 3.97 -26.01 -69.42
N LYS A 276 3.94 -24.95 -70.24
CA LYS A 276 4.44 -23.62 -69.85
C LYS A 276 3.72 -23.03 -68.65
N LEU A 277 2.40 -23.23 -68.54
CA LEU A 277 1.63 -22.76 -67.39
C LEU A 277 2.04 -23.51 -66.11
N VAL A 278 2.25 -24.83 -66.22
CA VAL A 278 2.70 -25.66 -65.10
C VAL A 278 4.14 -25.31 -64.69
N GLU A 279 5.06 -25.10 -65.63
CA GLU A 279 6.42 -24.61 -65.38
C GLU A 279 6.43 -23.26 -64.66
N ALA A 280 5.56 -22.33 -65.08
CA ALA A 280 5.42 -21.05 -64.39
C ALA A 280 4.94 -21.22 -62.94
N ASN A 281 4.02 -22.16 -62.68
CA ASN A 281 3.57 -22.47 -61.32
C ASN A 281 4.65 -23.15 -60.47
N ILE A 282 5.44 -24.05 -61.07
CA ILE A 282 6.63 -24.66 -60.45
C ILE A 282 7.62 -23.58 -60.01
N SER A 283 7.85 -22.54 -60.83
CA SER A 283 8.79 -21.48 -60.48
C SER A 283 8.35 -20.61 -59.29
N LYS A 284 7.04 -20.50 -59.03
CA LYS A 284 6.46 -19.69 -57.94
C LYS A 284 6.39 -20.43 -56.60
N ALA A 285 6.18 -21.74 -56.62
CA ALA A 285 6.04 -22.54 -55.41
C ALA A 285 7.25 -22.45 -54.45
N PRO A 286 8.52 -22.51 -54.89
CA PRO A 286 9.68 -22.34 -54.03
C PRO A 286 9.71 -20.98 -53.31
N THR A 287 9.27 -19.91 -53.98
CA THR A 287 9.19 -18.59 -53.35
C THR A 287 8.09 -18.52 -52.29
N GLU A 288 6.95 -19.17 -52.52
CA GLU A 288 5.86 -19.27 -51.54
C GLU A 288 6.26 -20.13 -50.33
N ILE A 289 6.95 -21.25 -50.56
CA ILE A 289 7.51 -22.11 -49.50
C ILE A 289 8.52 -21.31 -48.66
N ALA A 290 9.48 -20.64 -49.31
CA ALA A 290 10.48 -19.83 -48.60
C ALA A 290 9.84 -18.70 -47.78
N HIS A 291 8.77 -18.08 -48.29
CA HIS A 291 8.00 -17.07 -47.54
C HIS A 291 7.33 -17.69 -46.30
N LEU A 292 6.67 -18.85 -46.42
CA LEU A 292 6.05 -19.55 -45.29
C LEU A 292 7.07 -20.00 -44.25
N GLU A 293 8.25 -20.47 -44.68
CA GLU A 293 9.37 -20.81 -43.78
C GLU A 293 9.88 -19.57 -43.04
N ALA A 294 10.04 -18.44 -43.74
CA ALA A 294 10.42 -17.18 -43.11
C ALA A 294 9.37 -16.70 -42.10
N GLN A 295 8.08 -16.82 -42.45
CA GLN A 295 6.97 -16.48 -41.56
C GLN A 295 6.93 -17.41 -40.34
N THR A 296 7.20 -18.70 -40.52
CA THR A 296 7.33 -19.69 -39.43
C THR A 296 8.46 -19.32 -38.47
N MET A 297 9.62 -18.91 -39.00
CA MET A 297 10.74 -18.44 -38.16
C MET A 297 10.40 -17.14 -37.42
N LEU A 298 9.70 -16.21 -38.05
CA LEU A 298 9.28 -14.95 -37.42
C LEU A 298 8.30 -15.20 -36.27
N VAL A 299 7.26 -16.01 -36.50
CA VAL A 299 6.28 -16.40 -35.49
C VAL A 299 6.97 -17.13 -34.34
N ASN A 300 7.91 -18.03 -34.62
CA ASN A 300 8.67 -18.72 -33.57
C ASN A 300 9.53 -17.75 -32.74
N LYS A 301 10.22 -16.78 -33.37
CA LYS A 301 10.95 -15.74 -32.64
C LYS A 301 10.02 -14.86 -31.80
N GLN A 302 8.83 -14.53 -32.30
CA GLN A 302 7.82 -13.78 -31.55
C GLN A 302 7.32 -14.57 -30.34
N ALA A 303 7.08 -15.88 -30.49
CA ALA A 303 6.70 -16.77 -29.39
C ALA A 303 7.78 -16.82 -28.29
N GLN A 304 9.05 -16.98 -28.68
CA GLN A 304 10.17 -16.97 -27.72
C GLN A 304 10.33 -15.63 -26.99
N LYS A 305 10.07 -14.51 -27.69
CA LYS A 305 10.08 -13.19 -27.06
C LYS A 305 8.93 -13.09 -26.04
N LEU A 306 7.73 -13.50 -26.44
CA LEU A 306 6.55 -13.44 -25.58
C LEU A 306 6.71 -14.32 -24.33
N ASP A 307 7.31 -15.51 -24.47
CA ASP A 307 7.67 -16.38 -23.36
C ASP A 307 8.60 -15.70 -22.34
N LYS A 308 9.63 -15.00 -22.82
CA LYS A 308 10.52 -14.20 -21.95
C LYS A 308 9.80 -13.01 -21.32
N ASP A 309 8.92 -12.35 -22.06
CA ASP A 309 8.15 -11.21 -21.57
C ASP A 309 7.16 -11.67 -20.47
N VAL A 310 6.51 -12.83 -20.63
CA VAL A 310 5.68 -13.46 -19.58
C VAL A 310 6.52 -13.74 -18.34
N LEU A 311 7.67 -14.40 -18.48
CA LEU A 311 8.55 -14.73 -17.35
C LEU A 311 9.01 -13.48 -16.58
N LEU A 312 9.37 -12.42 -17.31
CA LEU A 312 9.79 -11.16 -16.71
C LEU A 312 8.63 -10.44 -16.00
N GLN A 313 7.44 -10.46 -16.57
CA GLN A 313 6.25 -9.89 -15.92
C GLN A 313 5.83 -10.73 -14.69
N SER A 314 5.93 -12.05 -14.73
CA SER A 314 5.70 -12.91 -13.56
C SER A 314 6.67 -12.60 -12.42
N ALA A 315 7.95 -12.37 -12.72
CA ALA A 315 8.91 -11.93 -11.71
C ALA A 315 8.59 -10.53 -11.16
N GLN A 316 8.06 -9.61 -11.98
CA GLN A 316 7.58 -8.31 -11.53
C GLN A 316 6.34 -8.41 -10.62
N ILE A 317 5.46 -9.39 -10.85
CA ILE A 317 4.35 -9.70 -9.95
C ILE A 317 4.88 -10.11 -8.57
N GLU A 318 5.83 -11.05 -8.51
CA GLU A 318 6.42 -11.48 -7.24
C GLU A 318 7.05 -10.32 -6.48
N LEU A 319 7.80 -9.46 -7.18
CA LEU A 319 8.40 -8.27 -6.60
C LEU A 319 7.34 -7.27 -6.12
N SER A 320 6.26 -7.07 -6.88
CA SER A 320 5.14 -6.21 -6.50
C SER A 320 4.41 -6.73 -5.26
N TYR A 321 4.21 -8.05 -5.14
CA TYR A 321 3.60 -8.66 -3.95
C TYR A 321 4.52 -8.56 -2.73
N ALA A 322 5.83 -8.74 -2.91
CA ALA A 322 6.80 -8.54 -1.84
C ALA A 322 6.82 -7.08 -1.34
N GLN A 323 6.77 -6.10 -2.25
CA GLN A 323 6.64 -4.67 -1.90
C GLN A 323 5.34 -4.37 -1.16
N LEU A 324 4.22 -4.98 -1.58
CA LEU A 324 2.94 -4.84 -0.90
C LEU A 324 2.99 -5.37 0.53
N GLU A 325 3.58 -6.55 0.75
CA GLU A 325 3.73 -7.12 2.09
C GLU A 325 4.64 -6.27 2.98
N LEU A 326 5.74 -5.74 2.43
CA LEU A 326 6.59 -4.80 3.15
C LEU A 326 5.81 -3.54 3.57
N SER A 327 5.07 -2.93 2.64
CA SER A 327 4.28 -1.72 2.90
C SER A 327 3.19 -1.95 3.96
N LYS A 328 2.53 -3.12 3.96
CA LYS A 328 1.58 -3.51 5.02
C LYS A 328 2.27 -3.66 6.38
N ALA A 329 3.43 -4.30 6.43
CA ALA A 329 4.20 -4.47 7.67
C ALA A 329 4.71 -3.12 8.22
N GLU A 330 5.12 -2.20 7.34
CA GLU A 330 5.48 -0.83 7.70
C GLU A 330 4.29 -0.06 8.27
N LEU A 331 3.10 -0.18 7.67
CA LEU A 331 1.87 0.41 8.20
C LEU A 331 1.55 -0.12 9.60
N GLU A 332 1.63 -1.44 9.80
CA GLU A 332 1.40 -2.05 11.13
C GLU A 332 2.42 -1.54 12.16
N THR A 333 3.67 -1.40 11.76
CA THR A 333 4.74 -0.86 12.61
C THR A 333 4.46 0.59 13.00
N LYS A 334 4.00 1.43 12.06
CA LYS A 334 3.61 2.81 12.34
C LYS A 334 2.40 2.90 13.27
N ILE A 335 1.43 2.00 13.14
CA ILE A 335 0.29 1.92 14.07
C ILE A 335 0.78 1.58 15.48
N LYS A 336 1.66 0.59 15.65
CA LYS A 336 2.27 0.27 16.95
C LYS A 336 3.07 1.44 17.52
N GLN A 337 3.79 2.18 16.67
CA GLN A 337 4.51 3.39 17.08
C GLN A 337 3.54 4.48 17.56
N LEU A 338 2.40 4.66 16.88
CA LEU A 338 1.36 5.61 17.29
C LEU A 338 0.78 5.25 18.66
N ASP A 339 0.52 3.97 18.92
CA ASP A 339 0.03 3.51 20.22
C ASP A 339 1.06 3.75 21.34
N LEU A 340 2.34 3.51 21.06
CA LEU A 340 3.42 3.84 21.98
C LEU A 340 3.49 5.34 22.27
N ILE A 341 3.37 6.20 21.25
CA ILE A 341 3.34 7.66 21.42
C ILE A 341 2.13 8.09 22.26
N LYS A 342 0.94 7.50 22.03
CA LYS A 342 -0.26 7.76 22.84
C LYS A 342 -0.04 7.38 24.31
N ALA A 343 0.60 6.24 24.57
CA ALA A 343 0.96 5.83 25.92
C ALA A 343 1.96 6.80 26.58
N GLN A 344 2.95 7.30 25.82
CA GLN A 344 3.88 8.33 26.30
C GLN A 344 3.16 9.64 26.64
N ILE A 345 2.19 10.08 25.82
CA ILE A 345 1.37 11.26 26.11
C ILE A 345 0.59 11.08 27.42
N ALA A 346 -0.02 9.92 27.63
CA ALA A 346 -0.73 9.61 28.87
C ALA A 346 0.21 9.64 30.09
N GLY A 347 1.43 9.10 29.95
CA GLY A 347 2.47 9.18 30.98
C GLY A 347 2.88 10.63 31.30
N GLN A 348 3.10 11.45 30.28
CA GLN A 348 3.44 12.87 30.45
C GLN A 348 2.29 13.67 31.07
N GLN A 349 1.03 13.34 30.75
CA GLN A 349 -0.15 13.94 31.39
C GLN A 349 -0.20 13.61 32.88
N ALA A 350 0.00 12.35 33.26
CA ALA A 350 0.03 11.94 34.65
C ALA A 350 1.19 12.61 35.42
N GLN A 351 2.35 12.74 34.78
CA GLN A 351 3.51 13.41 35.36
C GLN A 351 3.28 14.92 35.57
N SER A 352 2.68 15.61 34.60
CA SER A 352 2.31 17.02 34.71
C SER A 352 1.29 17.23 35.84
N ALA A 353 0.27 16.38 35.93
CA ALA A 353 -0.71 16.42 37.02
C ALA A 353 -0.08 16.19 38.40
N LEU A 354 0.88 15.26 38.50
CA LEU A 354 1.62 15.02 39.74
C LEU A 354 2.44 16.24 40.16
N TYR A 355 3.16 16.89 39.24
CA TYR A 355 3.92 18.10 39.55
C TYR A 355 3.00 19.26 39.94
N ALA A 356 1.87 19.44 39.26
CA ALA A 356 0.86 20.44 39.64
C ALA A 356 0.33 20.19 41.07
N GLN A 357 0.10 18.93 41.44
CA GLN A 357 -0.31 18.58 42.80
C GLN A 357 0.80 18.87 43.82
N LYS A 358 2.07 18.62 43.50
CA LYS A 358 3.20 18.96 44.37
C LYS A 358 3.33 20.46 44.60
N VAL A 359 3.09 21.28 43.57
CA VAL A 359 3.05 22.75 43.72
C VAL A 359 1.99 23.16 44.75
N ILE A 360 0.82 22.52 44.74
CA ILE A 360 -0.24 22.79 45.74
C ILE A 360 0.23 22.41 47.15
N THR A 361 0.85 21.24 47.32
CA THR A 361 1.29 20.78 48.65
C THR A 361 2.43 21.62 49.21
N GLU A 362 3.37 22.04 48.38
CA GLU A 362 4.47 22.93 48.79
C GLU A 362 3.93 24.34 49.14
N ARG A 363 3.00 24.89 48.33
CA ARG A 363 2.36 26.18 48.65
C ARG A 363 1.56 26.15 49.94
N ALA A 364 0.93 25.03 50.26
CA ALA A 364 0.12 24.86 51.47
C ALA A 364 0.92 24.97 52.77
N GLN A 365 2.26 24.92 52.71
CA GLN A 365 3.12 25.16 53.87
C GLN A 365 3.14 26.63 54.32
N THR A 366 2.92 27.57 53.39
CA THR A 366 3.01 29.02 53.67
C THR A 366 1.74 29.79 53.36
N ASP A 367 0.86 29.24 52.52
CA ASP A 367 -0.37 29.90 52.09
C ASP A 367 -1.58 29.07 52.51
N SER A 368 -2.35 29.57 53.47
CA SER A 368 -3.55 28.88 53.94
C SER A 368 -4.69 28.85 52.91
N SER A 369 -4.64 29.68 51.87
CA SER A 369 -5.71 29.76 50.85
C SER A 369 -5.73 28.53 49.93
N VAL A 370 -4.59 27.86 49.75
CA VAL A 370 -4.50 26.62 48.96
C VAL A 370 -4.82 25.37 49.77
N ILE A 371 -5.03 25.51 51.09
CA ILE A 371 -5.41 24.41 51.97
C ILE A 371 -6.89 24.09 51.75
N GLY A 372 -7.16 23.00 51.04
CA GLY A 372 -8.52 22.50 50.85
C GLY A 372 -9.21 22.18 52.18
N ALA A 373 -10.49 22.54 52.30
CA ALA A 373 -11.30 22.18 53.46
C ALA A 373 -11.35 20.65 53.63
N GLY A 374 -11.13 20.16 54.84
CA GLY A 374 -11.06 18.73 55.14
C GLY A 374 -9.73 18.04 54.82
N SER A 375 -8.73 18.77 54.30
CA SER A 375 -7.36 18.25 54.20
C SER A 375 -6.73 18.03 55.58
N VAL A 376 -5.69 17.18 55.65
CA VAL A 376 -4.94 16.92 56.88
C VAL A 376 -4.42 18.22 57.51
N LEU A 377 -3.87 19.14 56.70
CA LEU A 377 -3.40 20.45 57.15
C LEU A 377 -4.56 21.32 57.70
N SER A 378 -5.73 21.30 57.05
CA SER A 378 -6.91 22.02 57.53
C SER A 378 -7.35 21.52 58.91
N VAL A 379 -7.44 20.20 59.08
CA VAL A 379 -7.83 19.56 60.35
C VAL A 379 -6.79 19.83 61.44
N GLN A 380 -5.51 19.77 61.10
CA GLN A 380 -4.42 20.09 62.03
C GLN A 380 -4.48 21.55 62.50
N ASN A 381 -4.73 22.48 61.59
CA ASN A 381 -4.91 23.90 61.93
C ASN A 381 -6.12 24.13 62.85
N GLN A 382 -7.23 23.42 62.62
CA GLN A 382 -8.40 23.48 63.50
C GLN A 382 -8.09 22.92 64.89
N MET A 383 -7.39 21.78 64.96
CA MET A 383 -6.97 21.17 66.23
C MET A 383 -6.08 22.12 67.04
N ILE A 384 -5.07 22.73 66.41
CA ILE A 384 -4.15 23.68 67.09
C ILE A 384 -4.93 24.90 67.63
N LYS A 385 -5.88 25.43 66.85
CA LYS A 385 -6.78 26.51 67.31
C LYS A 385 -7.60 26.07 68.52
N ALA A 386 -8.19 24.87 68.48
CA ALA A 386 -8.96 24.33 69.60
C ALA A 386 -8.10 24.08 70.85
N GLN A 387 -6.85 23.62 70.69
CA GLN A 387 -5.89 23.46 71.79
C GLN A 387 -5.50 24.81 72.41
N THR A 388 -5.23 25.82 71.58
CA THR A 388 -4.90 27.18 72.02
C THR A 388 -6.05 27.77 72.85
N GLU A 389 -7.27 27.59 72.36
CA GLU A 389 -8.47 27.98 73.08
C GLU A 389 -8.63 27.20 74.40
N GLY A 390 -8.35 25.90 74.40
CA GLY A 390 -8.32 25.08 75.62
C GLY A 390 -7.37 25.62 76.70
N PHE A 391 -6.15 26.03 76.32
CA PHE A 391 -5.20 26.63 77.28
C PHE A 391 -5.69 27.97 77.83
N ARG A 392 -6.30 28.82 77.00
CA ARG A 392 -6.93 30.07 77.45
C ARG A 392 -8.03 29.79 78.47
N ARG A 393 -8.87 28.81 78.20
CA ARG A 393 -9.98 28.38 79.08
C ARG A 393 -9.50 27.77 80.39
N ASP A 394 -8.40 27.02 80.38
CA ASP A 394 -7.77 26.49 81.59
C ASP A 394 -7.21 27.61 82.48
N ALA A 395 -6.53 28.60 81.88
CA ALA A 395 -6.05 29.78 82.61
C ALA A 395 -7.21 30.57 83.25
N GLU A 396 -8.31 30.77 82.51
CA GLU A 396 -9.53 31.41 83.02
C GLU A 396 -10.13 30.62 84.20
N GLN A 397 -10.23 29.30 84.10
CA GLN A 397 -10.75 28.43 85.17
C GLN A 397 -9.88 28.49 86.42
N LYS A 398 -8.56 28.43 86.27
CA LYS A 398 -7.61 28.53 87.39
C LYS A 398 -7.67 29.90 88.06
N ALA A 399 -7.76 30.97 87.29
CA ALA A 399 -7.96 32.31 87.83
C ALA A 399 -9.26 32.38 88.63
N ALA A 400 -10.39 31.96 88.05
CA ALA A 400 -11.67 31.92 88.76
C ALA A 400 -11.59 31.11 90.05
N LYS A 401 -10.93 29.95 90.03
CA LYS A 401 -10.71 29.13 91.22
C LYS A 401 -9.93 29.88 92.29
N ILE A 402 -8.83 30.53 91.96
CA ILE A 402 -8.00 31.29 92.91
C ILE A 402 -8.81 32.43 93.56
N PHE A 403 -9.59 33.16 92.76
CA PHE A 403 -10.43 34.25 93.25
C PHE A 403 -11.54 33.72 94.17
N VAL A 404 -12.21 32.61 93.81
CA VAL A 404 -13.23 31.96 94.64
C VAL A 404 -12.63 31.38 95.92
N ASP A 405 -11.46 30.74 95.85
CA ASP A 405 -10.76 30.21 97.03
C ASP A 405 -10.39 31.36 97.98
N THR A 406 -9.88 32.47 97.44
CA THR A 406 -9.54 33.67 98.23
C THR A 406 -10.78 34.25 98.91
N TRP A 407 -11.89 34.37 98.16
CA TRP A 407 -13.16 34.80 98.70
C TRP A 407 -13.67 33.87 99.82
N SER A 408 -13.63 32.56 99.58
CA SER A 408 -14.07 31.53 100.52
C SER A 408 -13.26 31.55 101.81
N VAL A 409 -11.93 31.59 101.71
CA VAL A 409 -11.03 31.66 102.89
C VAL A 409 -11.33 32.91 103.71
N ARG A 410 -11.45 34.09 103.08
CA ARG A 410 -11.77 35.35 103.77
C ARG A 410 -13.14 35.35 104.44
N ARG A 411 -14.12 34.67 103.86
CA ARG A 411 -15.43 34.53 104.50
C ARG A 411 -15.37 33.66 105.75
N ASN A 412 -14.42 32.73 105.80
CA ASN A 412 -14.26 31.74 106.88
C ASN A 412 -13.18 32.10 107.93
N THR A 413 -12.23 32.98 107.61
CA THR A 413 -11.19 33.46 108.54
C THR A 413 -11.41 34.95 108.82
N ASP A 414 -11.75 35.28 110.07
CA ASP A 414 -11.82 36.67 110.53
C ASP A 414 -10.40 37.15 110.85
N ASN A 415 -9.89 38.12 110.07
CA ASN A 415 -8.71 38.92 110.41
C ASN A 415 -8.71 40.22 109.58
N ALA A 416 -8.90 41.35 110.26
CA ALA A 416 -8.53 42.78 110.05
C ALA A 416 -8.20 43.40 108.65
N THR A 417 -8.16 42.66 107.54
CA THR A 417 -7.92 43.18 106.19
C THR A 417 -9.04 42.75 105.24
N SER A 418 -9.81 43.72 104.76
CA SER A 418 -10.88 43.51 103.78
C SER A 418 -10.33 43.53 102.35
N GLY A 419 -10.90 42.69 101.46
CA GLY A 419 -10.67 42.79 100.03
C GLY A 419 -11.15 44.15 99.52
N ASN A 420 -10.31 44.86 98.77
CA ASN A 420 -10.60 46.21 98.32
C ASN A 420 -10.26 46.36 96.83
N ALA A 421 -10.51 47.56 96.29
CA ALA A 421 -10.19 47.86 94.90
C ALA A 421 -8.68 47.83 94.64
N ASP A 422 -7.86 48.21 95.62
CA ASP A 422 -6.40 48.30 95.46
C ASP A 422 -5.73 46.92 95.32
N ASN A 423 -6.22 45.92 96.05
CA ASN A 423 -5.74 44.53 95.93
C ASN A 423 -6.54 43.68 94.94
N LEU A 424 -7.53 44.28 94.27
CA LEU A 424 -8.41 43.67 93.27
C LEU A 424 -9.26 42.49 93.77
N LEU A 425 -9.43 42.32 95.08
CA LEU A 425 -10.11 41.16 95.66
C LEU A 425 -11.44 41.54 96.33
N ASN A 426 -12.10 42.60 95.84
CA ASN A 426 -13.48 42.93 96.17
C ASN A 426 -14.45 42.03 95.38
N ASP A 427 -15.70 41.94 95.85
CA ASP A 427 -16.72 41.07 95.24
C ASP A 427 -17.01 41.43 93.77
N ALA A 428 -16.89 42.72 93.42
CA ALA A 428 -17.06 43.19 92.04
C ALA A 428 -16.03 42.57 91.08
N ASN A 429 -14.75 42.54 91.47
CA ASN A 429 -13.69 41.95 90.64
C ASN A 429 -13.77 40.42 90.60
N ILE A 430 -14.14 39.77 91.71
CA ILE A 430 -14.41 38.32 91.73
C ILE A 430 -15.58 37.98 90.79
N GLY A 431 -16.67 38.76 90.85
CA GLY A 431 -17.82 38.63 89.96
C GLY A 431 -17.48 38.84 88.48
N ALA A 432 -16.54 39.74 88.17
CA ALA A 432 -16.04 39.94 86.81
C ALA A 432 -15.26 38.72 86.27
N VAL A 433 -14.39 38.11 87.09
CA VAL A 433 -13.66 36.89 86.72
C VAL A 433 -14.64 35.72 86.49
N LEU A 434 -15.65 35.58 87.35
CA LEU A 434 -16.69 34.57 87.19
C LEU A 434 -17.57 34.82 85.97
N THR A 435 -17.88 36.09 85.66
CA THR A 435 -18.59 36.47 84.44
C THR A 435 -17.81 36.08 83.19
N ALA A 436 -16.50 36.32 83.16
CA ALA A 436 -15.64 35.88 82.07
C ALA A 436 -15.62 34.35 81.92
N LEU A 437 -15.52 33.62 83.05
CA LEU A 437 -15.58 32.15 83.06
C LEU A 437 -16.90 31.63 82.46
N LEU A 438 -18.03 32.18 82.94
CA LEU A 438 -19.39 31.84 82.50
C LEU A 438 -19.58 32.12 81.00
N ASN A 439 -19.19 33.30 80.54
CA ASN A 439 -19.27 33.66 79.13
C ASN A 439 -18.50 32.68 78.25
N GLY A 440 -17.31 32.24 78.68
CA GLY A 440 -16.54 31.29 77.86
C GLY A 440 -17.02 29.83 77.95
N ILE A 441 -17.91 29.44 78.89
CA ILE A 441 -18.67 28.17 78.78
C ILE A 441 -20.01 28.37 78.06
N GLY A 442 -20.29 29.58 77.52
CA GLY A 442 -21.55 29.90 76.86
C GLY A 442 -22.72 30.07 77.83
N VAL A 443 -22.45 30.36 79.10
CA VAL A 443 -23.47 30.63 80.13
C VAL A 443 -23.54 32.12 80.40
N ALA A 444 -24.71 32.74 80.20
CA ALA A 444 -24.92 34.14 80.54
C ALA A 444 -25.07 34.31 82.07
N PRO A 445 -24.35 35.26 82.71
CA PRO A 445 -24.57 35.57 84.12
C PRO A 445 -26.00 36.07 84.33
N LYS A 446 -26.70 35.54 85.34
CA LYS A 446 -27.97 36.10 85.80
C LYS A 446 -27.64 37.16 86.84
N VAL A 447 -27.83 38.42 86.49
CA VAL A 447 -27.64 39.58 87.39
C VAL A 447 -28.79 39.67 88.38
#